data_AF-A0A925WAX3-F1
#
_entry.id   AF-A0A925WAX3-F1
#
_cell.length_a   1.000
_cell.length_b   1.000
_cell.length_c   1.000
_cell.angle_alpha   90.00
_cell.angle_beta   90.00
_cell.angle_gamma   90.00
#
_symmetry.space_group_name_H-M   'P 1'
#
loop_
_entity.id
_entity.type
_entity.pdbx_description
1 polymer ?
#
loop_
_entity_poly.entity_id
_entity_poly.type
_entity_poly.pdbx_seq_one_letter_code
_entity_poly.pdbx_strand_id
1 'polypeptide(L)'
;MTGPEDASTAGRRAFTIDQLAERSGVTVRTIRFWAGRGLLPPPELRGRTGFYGADHLARLELVSELSALGFTLAAIEGHLERLPHSTGAGELALQRALLTPWVPEQVEEIDRAELDRRAGRALADADVDALVGL
;
A
#
# COMPACT_ATOMS: atom_id res chain seq x y z
N MET A 1 43.13 -7.39 16.74
CA MET A 1 42.79 -6.26 17.63
C MET A 1 42.86 -5.03 16.76
N THR A 2 41.80 -4.44 16.20
CA THR A 2 40.37 -4.40 16.52
C THR A 2 39.59 -4.26 15.20
N GLY A 3 38.37 -4.80 15.14
CA GLY A 3 37.56 -4.95 13.92
C GLY A 3 36.93 -3.67 13.35
N PRO A 4 36.09 -3.81 12.31
CA PRO A 4 35.50 -2.70 11.55
C PRO A 4 34.10 -2.35 12.08
N GLU A 5 33.89 -1.15 12.62
CA GLU A 5 32.56 -0.70 13.07
C GLU A 5 32.37 0.81 12.89
N ASP A 6 32.00 1.26 11.69
CA ASP A 6 31.34 2.57 11.51
C ASP A 6 30.41 2.56 10.29
N ALA A 7 29.49 1.60 10.26
CA ALA A 7 28.36 1.54 9.31
C ALA A 7 27.02 1.22 10.02
N SER A 8 26.83 1.69 11.24
CA SER A 8 25.55 1.62 11.98
C SER A 8 24.96 3.03 12.05
N THR A 9 23.80 3.33 11.43
CA THR A 9 22.57 3.65 12.21
C THR A 9 21.25 3.61 11.40
N ALA A 10 21.20 3.23 10.12
CA ALA A 10 19.91 3.15 9.38
C ALA A 10 19.20 1.78 9.42
N GLY A 11 19.56 0.91 10.39
CA GLY A 11 19.02 -0.44 10.51
C GLY A 11 18.31 -0.72 11.84
N ARG A 12 17.20 -1.49 11.73
CA ARG A 12 16.58 -2.40 12.75
C ARG A 12 15.42 -1.89 13.62
N ARG A 13 14.32 -1.43 13.03
CA ARG A 13 12.99 -1.69 13.65
C ARG A 13 12.29 -2.77 12.84
N ALA A 14 12.43 -3.99 13.32
CA ALA A 14 11.73 -5.14 12.80
C ALA A 14 10.39 -5.24 13.54
N PHE A 15 9.29 -5.20 12.80
CA PHE A 15 7.94 -5.23 13.33
C PHE A 15 7.40 -6.65 13.33
N THR A 16 6.62 -7.01 14.35
CA THR A 16 5.71 -8.15 14.23
C THR A 16 4.59 -7.80 13.25
N ILE A 17 3.83 -8.79 12.79
CA ILE A 17 2.70 -8.54 11.90
C ILE A 17 1.64 -7.61 12.54
N ASP A 18 1.48 -7.68 13.86
CA ASP A 18 0.53 -6.83 14.59
C ASP A 18 1.02 -5.37 14.66
N GLN A 19 2.31 -5.17 14.94
CA GLN A 19 2.93 -3.84 14.91
C GLN A 19 2.94 -3.24 13.50
N LEU A 20 3.09 -4.08 12.48
CA LEU A 20 3.02 -3.65 11.09
C LEU A 20 1.60 -3.22 10.72
N ALA A 21 0.59 -3.94 11.19
CA ALA A 21 -0.82 -3.59 11.00
C ALA A 21 -1.16 -2.25 11.67
N GLU A 22 -0.73 -2.08 12.92
CA GLU A 22 -0.93 -0.83 13.67
C GLU A 22 -0.31 0.37 12.95
N ARG A 23 0.91 0.21 12.42
CA ARG A 23 1.63 1.30 11.76
C ARG A 23 1.12 1.63 10.37
N SER A 24 0.75 0.61 9.59
CA SER A 24 0.28 0.81 8.21
C SER A 24 -1.20 1.19 8.13
N GLY A 25 -1.97 1.02 9.22
CA GLY A 25 -3.43 1.13 9.19
C GLY A 25 -4.13 -0.03 8.46
N VAL A 26 -3.36 -1.01 7.97
CA VAL A 26 -3.86 -2.17 7.23
C VAL A 26 -4.06 -3.35 8.18
N THR A 27 -5.19 -4.04 8.07
CA THR A 27 -5.46 -5.19 8.95
C THR A 27 -4.46 -6.34 8.74
N VAL A 28 -4.19 -7.12 9.79
CA VAL A 28 -3.37 -8.34 9.71
C VAL A 28 -3.86 -9.30 8.62
N ARG A 29 -5.19 -9.41 8.45
CA ARG A 29 -5.81 -10.24 7.41
C ARG A 29 -5.38 -9.77 6.01
N THR A 30 -5.48 -8.47 5.75
CA THR A 30 -5.10 -7.86 4.48
C THR A 30 -3.59 -7.99 4.23
N ILE A 31 -2.75 -7.77 5.25
CA ILE A 31 -1.30 -7.98 5.15
C ILE A 31 -0.96 -9.41 4.73
N ARG A 32 -1.58 -10.42 5.37
CA ARG A 32 -1.36 -11.83 5.01
C ARG A 32 -1.85 -12.13 3.59
N PHE A 33 -2.99 -11.57 3.21
CA PHE A 33 -3.54 -11.72 1.87
C PHE A 33 -2.59 -11.16 0.81
N TRP A 34 -2.08 -9.94 0.99
CA TRP A 34 -1.11 -9.32 0.09
C TRP A 34 0.23 -10.06 0.07
N ALA A 35 0.75 -10.48 1.23
CA ALA A 35 1.95 -11.32 1.30
C ALA A 35 1.79 -12.64 0.51
N GLY A 36 0.63 -13.29 0.62
CA GLY A 36 0.31 -14.51 -0.12
C GLY A 36 0.22 -14.31 -1.63
N ARG A 37 -0.02 -13.07 -2.09
CA ARG A 37 -0.03 -12.68 -3.50
C ARG A 37 1.32 -12.14 -4.00
N GLY A 38 2.37 -12.20 -3.18
CA GLY A 38 3.71 -11.75 -3.55
C GLY A 38 3.88 -10.23 -3.53
N LEU A 39 2.90 -9.48 -3.02
CA LEU A 39 2.97 -8.01 -2.93
C LEU A 39 3.97 -7.51 -1.88
N LEU A 40 4.45 -8.39 -1.00
CA LEU A 40 5.44 -8.06 0.02
C LEU A 40 6.61 -9.02 -0.10
N PRO A 41 7.86 -8.53 0.13
CA PRO A 41 8.98 -9.44 0.33
C PRO A 41 8.69 -10.42 1.48
N PRO A 42 9.32 -11.61 1.46
CA PRO A 42 9.18 -12.54 2.56
C PRO A 42 9.76 -11.94 3.85
N PRO A 43 9.08 -12.12 5.00
CA PRO A 43 9.58 -11.61 6.27
C PRO A 43 10.83 -12.36 6.72
N GLU A 44 11.63 -11.72 7.57
CA GLU A 44 12.73 -12.38 8.26
C GLU A 44 12.16 -13.31 9.34
N LEU A 45 12.37 -14.61 9.21
CA LEU A 45 11.90 -15.58 10.20
C LEU A 45 12.89 -15.68 11.36
N ARG A 46 12.42 -15.40 12.57
CA ARG A 46 13.16 -15.67 13.80
C ARG A 46 12.35 -16.65 14.65
N GLY A 47 12.72 -17.92 14.57
CA GLY A 47 11.95 -19.02 15.16
C GLY A 47 10.59 -19.17 14.45
N ARG A 48 9.50 -19.00 15.21
CA ARG A 48 8.12 -19.10 14.68
C ARG A 48 7.52 -17.73 14.31
N THR A 49 8.25 -16.65 14.55
CA THR A 49 7.75 -15.28 14.36
C THR A 49 8.39 -14.67 13.11
N GLY A 50 7.54 -14.17 12.21
CA GLY A 50 7.97 -13.37 11.06
C GLY A 50 8.14 -11.91 11.45
N PHE A 51 9.27 -11.34 11.04
CA PHE A 51 9.65 -9.97 11.30
C PHE A 51 9.70 -9.16 10.00
N TYR A 52 9.14 -7.95 10.04
CA TYR A 52 8.95 -7.08 8.89
C TYR A 52 9.78 -5.81 9.06
N GLY A 53 10.60 -5.49 8.06
CA GLY A 53 11.42 -4.27 8.04
C GLY A 53 10.68 -3.02 7.56
N ALA A 54 11.38 -1.90 7.53
CA ALA A 54 10.87 -0.62 7.02
C ALA A 54 10.40 -0.72 5.56
N ASP A 55 11.05 -1.53 4.73
CA ASP A 55 10.67 -1.72 3.32
C ASP A 55 9.29 -2.38 3.19
N HIS A 56 8.93 -3.27 4.13
CA HIS A 56 7.60 -3.87 4.16
C HIS A 56 6.54 -2.81 4.50
N LEU A 57 6.82 -1.94 5.46
CA LEU A 57 5.93 -0.85 5.84
C LEU A 57 5.72 0.13 4.68
N ALA A 58 6.80 0.60 4.06
CA ALA A 58 6.71 1.53 2.93
C ALA A 58 5.96 0.92 1.74
N ARG A 59 6.14 -0.38 1.49
CA ARG A 59 5.41 -1.09 0.44
C ARG A 59 3.92 -1.23 0.78
N LEU A 60 3.57 -1.51 2.04
CA LEU A 60 2.17 -1.54 2.49
C LEU A 60 1.49 -0.18 2.34
N GLU A 61 2.17 0.90 2.72
CA GLU A 61 1.66 2.26 2.59
C GLU A 61 1.41 2.60 1.11
N LEU A 62 2.33 2.26 0.20
CA LEU A 62 2.14 2.46 -1.24
C LEU A 62 0.96 1.65 -1.79
N VAL A 63 0.83 0.37 -1.41
CA VAL A 63 -0.30 -0.48 -1.85
C VAL A 63 -1.63 0.07 -1.32
N SER A 64 -1.66 0.53 -0.07
CA SER A 64 -2.85 1.12 0.54
C SER A 64 -3.25 2.40 -0.17
N GLU A 65 -2.30 3.28 -0.48
CA GLU A 65 -2.60 4.51 -1.22
C GLU A 65 -3.11 4.20 -2.63
N LEU A 66 -2.43 3.34 -3.40
CA LEU A 66 -2.91 2.94 -4.72
C LEU A 66 -4.31 2.30 -4.68
N SER A 67 -4.59 1.52 -3.64
CA SER A 67 -5.93 0.96 -3.45
C SER A 67 -6.97 2.05 -3.15
N ALA A 68 -6.63 3.04 -2.32
CA ALA A 68 -7.50 4.19 -2.00
C ALA A 68 -7.75 5.09 -3.23
N LEU A 69 -6.80 5.12 -4.16
CA LEU A 69 -6.93 5.75 -5.47
C LEU A 69 -7.85 4.97 -6.44
N GLY A 70 -8.36 3.80 -6.05
CA GLY A 70 -9.25 2.99 -6.88
C GLY A 70 -8.53 2.04 -7.84
N PHE A 71 -7.19 1.91 -7.74
CA PHE A 71 -6.50 0.91 -8.56
C PHE A 71 -6.90 -0.50 -8.14
N THR A 72 -7.19 -1.34 -9.14
CA THR A 72 -7.41 -2.76 -8.88
C THR A 72 -6.15 -3.42 -8.36
N LEU A 73 -6.30 -4.46 -7.54
CA LEU A 73 -5.16 -5.19 -6.98
C LEU A 73 -4.25 -5.77 -8.08
N ALA A 74 -4.81 -6.19 -9.21
CA ALA A 74 -4.04 -6.68 -10.35
C ALA A 74 -3.18 -5.58 -11.00
N ALA A 75 -3.70 -4.35 -11.11
CA ALA A 75 -2.93 -3.21 -11.59
C ALA A 75 -1.79 -2.85 -10.61
N ILE A 76 -2.05 -2.93 -9.31
CA ILE A 76 -1.06 -2.71 -8.26
C ILE A 76 0.04 -3.79 -8.33
N GLU A 77 -0.34 -5.06 -8.50
CA GLU A 77 0.61 -6.17 -8.70
C GLU A 77 1.53 -5.92 -9.89
N GLY A 78 0.97 -5.66 -11.07
CA GLY A 78 1.76 -5.39 -12.27
C GLY A 78 2.64 -4.14 -12.14
N HIS A 79 2.25 -3.16 -11.31
CA HIS A 79 3.11 -2.03 -10.98
C HIS A 79 4.27 -2.44 -10.06
N LEU A 80 3.98 -3.17 -8.98
CA LEU A 80 4.97 -3.60 -7.99
C LEU A 80 5.92 -4.68 -8.50
N GLU A 81 5.53 -5.47 -9.50
CA GLU A 81 6.44 -6.42 -10.17
C GLU A 81 7.59 -5.72 -10.89
N ARG A 82 7.38 -4.48 -11.36
CA ARG A 82 8.44 -3.65 -11.96
C ARG A 82 9.37 -3.05 -10.92
N LEU A 83 9.00 -3.10 -9.64
CA LEU A 83 9.80 -2.62 -8.52
C LEU A 83 10.45 -3.81 -7.80
N PRO A 84 11.77 -3.99 -7.89
CA PRO A 84 12.46 -5.06 -7.18
C PRO A 84 12.05 -5.16 -5.70
N HIS A 85 11.98 -6.37 -5.16
CA HIS A 85 11.73 -6.54 -3.72
C HIS A 85 12.81 -5.89 -2.83
N SER A 86 13.98 -5.57 -3.41
CA SER A 86 15.07 -4.82 -2.79
C SER A 86 14.90 -3.29 -2.85
N THR A 87 13.83 -2.77 -3.46
CA THR A 87 13.53 -1.35 -3.44
C THR A 87 13.36 -0.89 -1.99
N GLY A 88 14.24 0.01 -1.56
CA GLY A 88 14.27 0.48 -0.19
C GLY A 88 13.12 1.41 0.15
N ALA A 89 12.83 1.53 1.44
CA ALA A 89 11.74 2.35 1.97
C ALA A 89 11.75 3.80 1.46
N GLY A 90 12.93 4.41 1.29
CA GLY A 90 13.05 5.79 0.78
C GLY A 90 12.58 5.96 -0.67
N GLU A 91 12.83 4.99 -1.54
CA GLU A 91 12.39 5.03 -2.94
C GLU A 91 10.88 4.79 -3.06
N LEU A 92 10.33 3.87 -2.26
CA LEU A 92 8.90 3.64 -2.17
C LEU A 92 8.17 4.89 -1.63
N ALA A 93 8.74 5.56 -0.62
CA ALA A 93 8.20 6.81 -0.11
C ALA A 93 8.24 7.95 -1.14
N LEU A 94 9.27 8.01 -1.99
CA LEU A 94 9.33 8.96 -3.09
C LEU A 94 8.24 8.68 -4.14
N GLN A 95 8.08 7.42 -4.56
CA GLN A 95 7.01 7.01 -5.48
C GLN A 95 5.64 7.42 -4.94
N ARG A 96 5.42 7.18 -3.65
CA ARG A 96 4.22 7.58 -2.93
C ARG A 96 3.99 9.09 -2.93
N ALA A 97 5.03 9.88 -2.67
CA ALA A 97 4.95 11.35 -2.70
C ALA A 97 4.54 11.92 -4.08
N LEU A 98 4.80 11.19 -5.16
CA LEU A 98 4.32 11.56 -6.50
C LEU A 98 2.81 11.35 -6.68
N LEU A 99 2.19 10.49 -5.86
CA LEU A 99 0.75 10.20 -5.88
C LEU A 99 -0.08 11.19 -5.04
N THR A 100 0.56 11.96 -4.15
CA THR A 100 -0.10 12.89 -3.21
C THR A 100 -1.07 13.90 -3.85
N PRO A 101 -0.88 14.41 -5.08
CA PRO A 101 -1.86 15.29 -5.71
C PRO A 101 -3.19 14.62 -6.08
N TRP A 102 -3.25 13.28 -6.10
CA TRP A 102 -4.39 12.52 -6.59
C TRP A 102 -5.10 11.68 -5.51
N VAL A 103 -4.64 11.70 -4.25
CA VAL A 103 -5.30 10.97 -3.15
C VAL A 103 -6.61 11.68 -2.78
N PRO A 104 -7.80 11.12 -3.11
CA PRO A 104 -9.02 11.65 -2.53
C PRO A 104 -8.92 11.38 -1.03
N GLU A 105 -8.98 12.47 -0.27
CA GLU A 105 -8.65 12.45 1.16
C GLU A 105 -9.56 11.47 1.94
N GLN A 106 -10.75 11.15 1.41
CA GLN A 106 -11.66 10.10 1.90
C GLN A 106 -12.52 9.56 0.73
N VAL A 107 -12.73 8.24 0.67
CA VAL A 107 -13.80 7.64 -0.15
C VAL A 107 -15.12 8.00 0.52
N GLU A 108 -15.89 8.90 -0.09
CA GLU A 108 -17.20 9.33 0.41
C GLU A 108 -18.29 8.44 -0.21
N GLU A 109 -19.05 7.74 0.63
CA GLU A 109 -20.29 7.09 0.19
C GLU A 109 -21.36 8.17 -0.02
N ILE A 110 -21.75 8.40 -1.27
CA ILE A 110 -22.85 9.30 -1.64
C ILE A 110 -24.01 8.52 -2.24
N ASP A 111 -25.23 9.00 -2.01
CA ASP A 111 -26.40 8.40 -2.64
C ASP A 111 -26.55 8.83 -4.12
N ARG A 112 -27.47 8.14 -4.82
CA ARG A 112 -27.74 8.36 -6.24
C ARG A 112 -28.15 9.80 -6.54
N ALA A 113 -28.92 10.43 -5.66
CA ALA A 113 -29.44 11.77 -5.86
C ALA A 113 -28.35 12.84 -5.67
N GLU A 114 -27.41 12.60 -4.75
CA GLU A 114 -26.22 13.44 -4.55
C GLU A 114 -25.25 13.31 -5.72
N LEU A 115 -25.04 12.09 -6.23
CA LEU A 115 -24.21 11.85 -7.41
C LEU A 115 -24.72 12.64 -8.63
N ASP A 116 -26.03 12.58 -8.91
CA ASP A 116 -26.65 13.32 -10.01
C ASP A 116 -26.50 14.85 -9.84
N ARG A 117 -26.61 15.32 -8.60
CA ARG A 117 -26.45 16.75 -8.26
C ARG A 117 -25.02 17.22 -8.52
N ARG A 118 -24.02 16.45 -8.09
CA ARG A 118 -22.60 16.76 -8.30
C ARG A 118 -22.19 16.65 -9.78
N ALA A 119 -22.78 15.70 -10.51
CA ALA A 119 -22.59 15.56 -11.95
C ALA A 119 -23.28 16.68 -12.76
N GLY A 120 -24.16 17.46 -12.13
CA GLY A 120 -24.95 18.52 -12.78
C GLY A 120 -26.01 17.99 -13.74
N ARG A 121 -26.27 16.68 -13.76
CA ARG A 121 -27.25 16.00 -14.59
C ARG A 121 -27.65 14.67 -13.98
N ALA A 122 -28.84 14.17 -14.32
CA ALA A 122 -29.18 12.78 -14.05
C ALA A 122 -28.25 11.87 -14.86
N LEU A 123 -27.55 10.97 -14.16
CA LEU A 123 -26.73 9.94 -14.78
C LEU A 123 -27.61 8.71 -15.03
N ALA A 124 -27.51 8.09 -16.21
CA ALA A 124 -28.14 6.79 -16.46
C ALA A 124 -27.42 5.68 -15.69
N ASP A 125 -28.03 4.50 -15.53
CA ASP A 125 -27.36 3.37 -14.88
C ASP A 125 -26.13 2.92 -15.68
N ALA A 126 -26.22 2.97 -17.02
CA ALA A 126 -25.07 2.72 -17.90
C ALA A 126 -23.92 3.73 -17.69
N ASP A 127 -24.21 4.97 -17.30
CA ASP A 127 -23.16 5.96 -16.98
C ASP A 127 -22.44 5.57 -15.68
N VAL A 128 -23.16 5.03 -14.69
CA VAL A 128 -22.59 4.57 -13.41
C VAL A 128 -21.81 3.28 -13.61
N ASP A 129 -22.35 2.34 -14.38
CA ASP A 129 -21.68 1.08 -14.69
C ASP A 129 -20.34 1.35 -15.41
N ALA A 130 -20.30 2.34 -16.30
CA ALA A 130 -19.07 2.78 -16.94
C ALA A 130 -18.05 3.37 -15.94
N LEU A 131 -18.51 4.09 -14.91
CA LEU A 131 -17.65 4.65 -13.86
C LEU A 131 -17.09 3.57 -12.91
N VAL A 132 -17.86 2.51 -12.65
CA VAL A 132 -17.42 1.36 -11.83
C VAL A 132 -16.46 0.43 -12.60
N GLY A 133 -16.49 0.48 -13.93
CA GLY A 133 -15.64 -0.33 -14.81
C GLY A 133 -14.29 0.28 -15.22
N LEU A 134 -13.99 1.51 -14.80
CA LEU A 134 -12.70 2.20 -15.03
C LEU A 134 -11.67 1.81 -13.95
#